data_AF-B4DBH4-F1
#
_entry.id   AF-B4DBH4-F1
#
_cell.length_a   1.000
_cell.length_b   1.000
_cell.length_c   1.000
_cell.angle_alpha   90.00
_cell.angle_beta   90.00
_cell.angle_gamma   90.00
#
_symmetry.space_group_name_H-M   'P 1'
#
loop_
_entity.id
_entity.type
_entity.pdbx_description
1 polymer ?
#
loop_
_entity_poly.entity_id
_entity_poly.type
_entity_poly.pdbx_seq_one_letter_code
_entity_poly.pdbx_strand_id
1 'polypeptide(L)'
;MGTKLEEFVRAKIEDWLGLKINREKTRVVEVREPSAELEFLGYSFRLDRDLGGRKIRYWNMQPSAKALAREREKLRGLINRRRGCQALPELIAELNRHLRGWANYFGAGYSRKAFREINAQVSRRLARHLRRRSQRGWRPPKGTSIHAHLQQLGLIYL
;
A
#
# COMPACT_ATOMS: atom_id res chain seq x y z
N MET A 1 -12.00 -28.36 16.26
CA MET A 1 -10.58 -28.36 15.86
C MET A 1 -9.77 -27.21 16.46
N GLY A 2 -10.36 -26.04 16.78
CA GLY A 2 -9.60 -24.88 17.30
C GLY A 2 -9.10 -24.99 18.75
N THR A 3 -9.83 -25.66 19.64
CA THR A 3 -9.53 -25.69 21.09
C THR A 3 -8.18 -26.30 21.46
N LYS A 4 -7.80 -27.42 20.83
CA LYS A 4 -6.49 -28.08 21.08
C LYS A 4 -5.29 -27.21 20.70
N LEU A 5 -5.42 -26.40 19.65
CA LEU A 5 -4.35 -25.49 19.22
C LEU A 5 -4.23 -24.29 20.17
N GLU A 6 -5.35 -23.73 20.60
CA GLU A 6 -5.36 -22.63 21.56
C GLU A 6 -4.75 -23.03 22.91
N GLU A 7 -5.11 -24.21 23.42
CA GLU A 7 -4.54 -24.78 24.65
C GLU A 7 -3.02 -25.00 24.51
N PHE A 8 -2.58 -25.58 23.39
CA PHE A 8 -1.15 -25.78 23.12
C PHE A 8 -0.38 -24.46 23.07
N VAL A 9 -0.88 -23.46 22.33
CA VAL A 9 -0.25 -22.14 22.20
C VAL A 9 -0.20 -21.44 23.55
N ARG A 10 -1.28 -21.54 24.35
CA ARG A 10 -1.31 -21.01 25.70
C ARG A 10 -0.23 -21.65 26.57
N ALA A 11 -0.19 -22.98 26.64
CA ALA A 11 0.76 -23.69 27.49
C ALA A 11 2.22 -23.36 27.13
N LYS A 12 2.53 -23.22 25.84
CA LYS A 12 3.89 -22.87 25.40
C LYS A 12 4.24 -21.41 25.66
N ILE A 13 3.32 -20.47 25.44
CA ILE A 13 3.63 -19.04 25.56
C ILE A 13 3.50 -18.56 27.01
N GLU A 14 2.40 -18.89 27.68
CA GLU A 14 2.12 -18.43 29.05
C GLU A 14 2.91 -19.24 30.07
N ASP A 15 2.92 -20.58 30.00
CA ASP A 15 3.53 -21.40 31.06
C ASP A 15 5.03 -21.64 30.84
N TRP A 16 5.44 -22.02 29.62
CA TRP A 16 6.85 -22.34 29.35
C TRP A 16 7.74 -21.12 29.12
N LEU A 17 7.25 -20.12 28.37
CA LEU A 17 8.02 -18.89 28.05
C LEU A 17 7.75 -17.74 29.02
N GLY A 18 6.71 -17.81 29.86
CA GLY A 18 6.36 -16.76 30.81
C GLY A 18 5.82 -15.46 30.16
N LEU A 19 5.30 -15.53 28.92
CA LEU A 19 4.78 -14.38 28.18
C LEU A 19 3.25 -14.36 28.20
N LYS A 20 2.62 -13.17 28.25
CA LYS A 20 1.15 -13.05 28.24
C LYS A 20 0.60 -12.76 26.85
N ILE A 21 -0.38 -13.57 26.40
CA ILE A 21 -1.07 -13.33 25.12
C ILE A 21 -1.99 -12.11 25.25
N ASN A 22 -1.86 -11.15 24.33
CA ASN A 22 -2.80 -10.03 24.25
C ASN A 22 -4.12 -10.50 23.60
N ARG A 23 -5.16 -10.67 24.43
CA ARG A 23 -6.48 -11.17 24.02
C ARG A 23 -7.28 -10.19 23.17
N GLU A 24 -6.96 -8.89 23.23
CA GLU A 24 -7.59 -7.89 22.36
C GLU A 24 -7.09 -8.00 20.91
N LYS A 25 -5.82 -8.39 20.74
CA LYS A 25 -5.17 -8.52 19.41
C LYS A 25 -5.29 -9.92 18.83
N THR A 26 -5.55 -10.93 19.65
CA THR A 26 -5.55 -12.34 19.25
C THR A 26 -6.98 -12.83 19.07
N ARG A 27 -7.31 -13.27 17.87
CA ARG A 27 -8.63 -13.84 17.54
C ARG A 27 -8.48 -14.95 16.52
N VAL A 28 -9.35 -15.96 16.61
CA VAL A 28 -9.52 -16.95 15.55
C VAL A 28 -10.47 -16.35 14.52
N VAL A 29 -10.05 -16.34 13.26
CA VAL A 29 -10.84 -15.81 12.14
C VAL A 29 -11.19 -16.97 11.22
N GLU A 30 -12.47 -17.22 11.03
CA GLU A 30 -12.93 -18.16 10.01
C GLU A 30 -12.92 -17.48 8.64
N VAL A 31 -11.83 -17.65 7.90
CA VAL A 31 -11.63 -16.95 6.62
C VAL A 31 -12.53 -17.46 5.48
N ARG A 32 -13.33 -18.51 5.73
CA ARG A 32 -14.36 -18.98 4.79
C ARG A 32 -15.54 -18.01 4.70
N GLU A 33 -15.76 -17.22 5.75
CA GLU A 33 -16.82 -16.21 5.73
C GLU A 33 -16.47 -15.08 4.75
N PRO A 34 -17.42 -14.61 3.92
CA PRO A 34 -17.12 -13.64 2.88
C PRO A 34 -16.66 -12.27 3.41
N SER A 35 -16.99 -11.96 4.66
CA SER A 35 -16.63 -10.73 5.37
C SER A 35 -15.36 -10.87 6.21
N ALA A 36 -14.83 -12.08 6.35
CA ALA A 36 -13.65 -12.31 7.16
C ALA A 36 -12.39 -11.85 6.45
N GLU A 37 -11.65 -10.98 7.13
CA GLU A 37 -10.36 -10.47 6.69
C GLU A 37 -9.33 -10.67 7.82
N LEU A 38 -8.20 -11.27 7.47
CA LEU A 38 -7.05 -11.38 8.35
C LEU A 38 -5.99 -10.38 7.89
N GLU A 39 -5.64 -9.43 8.75
CA GLU A 39 -4.51 -8.53 8.51
C GLU A 39 -3.24 -9.11 9.16
N PHE A 40 -2.19 -9.34 8.36
CA PHE A 40 -0.90 -9.82 8.87
C PHE A 40 0.25 -9.22 8.07
N LEU A 41 1.27 -8.68 8.76
CA LEU A 41 2.46 -8.04 8.17
C LEU A 41 2.16 -6.97 7.09
N GLY A 42 1.04 -6.26 7.23
CA GLY A 42 0.62 -5.23 6.28
C GLY A 42 -0.12 -5.78 5.06
N TYR A 43 -0.35 -7.09 4.98
CA TYR A 43 -1.25 -7.73 4.03
C TYR A 43 -2.63 -7.97 4.62
N SER A 44 -3.59 -8.07 3.72
CA SER A 44 -4.96 -8.46 3.93
C SER A 44 -5.18 -9.79 3.21
N PHE A 45 -5.61 -10.80 3.95
CA PHE A 45 -5.96 -12.12 3.46
C PHE A 45 -7.48 -12.28 3.51
N ARG A 46 -8.09 -12.57 2.36
CA ARG A 46 -9.55 -12.70 2.23
C ARG A 46 -9.95 -13.60 1.06
N LEU A 47 -11.18 -14.08 1.08
CA LEU A 47 -11.78 -14.78 -0.07
C LEU A 47 -12.55 -13.81 -0.95
N ASP A 48 -11.95 -13.44 -2.09
CA ASP A 48 -12.60 -12.58 -3.08
C ASP A 48 -13.38 -13.38 -4.11
N ARG A 49 -14.44 -12.78 -4.65
CA ARG A 49 -15.18 -13.33 -5.79
C ARG A 49 -14.32 -13.22 -7.04
N ASP A 50 -14.46 -14.22 -7.92
CA ASP A 50 -13.88 -14.18 -9.25
C ASP A 50 -14.26 -12.89 -9.99
N LEU A 51 -13.26 -12.27 -10.64
CA LEU A 51 -13.47 -11.05 -11.42
C LEU A 51 -14.14 -11.35 -12.76
N GLY A 52 -14.07 -12.59 -13.25
CA GLY A 52 -14.71 -13.07 -14.48
C GLY A 52 -16.19 -13.45 -14.31
N GLY A 53 -16.80 -13.16 -13.16
CA GLY A 53 -18.24 -13.37 -12.93
C GLY A 53 -18.64 -14.82 -12.60
N ARG A 54 -17.67 -15.74 -12.45
CA ARG A 54 -17.96 -17.11 -12.01
C ARG A 54 -18.37 -17.10 -10.54
N LYS A 55 -19.22 -18.04 -10.14
CA LYS A 55 -19.62 -18.24 -8.72
C LYS A 55 -18.52 -18.93 -7.89
N ILE A 56 -17.26 -18.55 -8.10
CA ILE A 56 -16.09 -19.10 -7.42
C ILE A 56 -15.48 -18.00 -6.55
N ARG A 57 -14.98 -18.40 -5.37
CA ARG A 57 -14.16 -17.55 -4.51
C ARG A 57 -12.73 -18.09 -4.49
N TYR A 58 -11.76 -17.20 -4.42
CA TYR A 58 -10.35 -17.56 -4.36
C TYR A 58 -9.62 -16.75 -3.30
N TRP A 59 -8.51 -17.31 -2.82
CA TRP A 59 -7.64 -16.67 -1.86
C TRP A 59 -6.96 -15.45 -2.48
N ASN A 60 -7.25 -14.28 -1.91
CA ASN A 60 -6.61 -13.04 -2.29
C ASN A 60 -5.74 -12.55 -1.13
N MET A 61 -4.49 -12.24 -1.48
CA MET A 61 -3.54 -11.53 -0.64
C MET A 61 -3.23 -10.18 -1.29
N GLN A 62 -3.50 -9.09 -0.59
CA GLN A 62 -3.27 -7.73 -1.09
C GLN A 62 -2.78 -6.81 0.03
N PRO A 63 -2.18 -5.64 -0.27
CA PRO A 63 -1.81 -4.66 0.75
C PRO A 63 -3.03 -4.23 1.56
N SER A 64 -2.90 -4.20 2.89
CA SER A 64 -4.01 -3.84 3.77
C SER A 64 -4.37 -2.37 3.65
N ALA A 65 -5.61 -2.03 4.03
CA ALA A 65 -6.06 -0.64 4.03
C ALA A 65 -5.17 0.26 4.91
N LYS A 66 -4.69 -0.29 6.04
CA LYS A 66 -3.72 0.38 6.92
C LYS A 66 -2.37 0.61 6.24
N ALA A 67 -1.86 -0.36 5.49
CA ALA A 67 -0.62 -0.20 4.72
C ALA A 67 -0.76 0.91 3.66
N LEU A 68 -1.88 0.94 2.93
CA LEU A 68 -2.17 1.98 1.95
C LEU A 68 -2.34 3.37 2.59
N ALA A 69 -2.97 3.45 3.76
CA ALA A 69 -3.06 4.71 4.52
C ALA A 69 -1.68 5.22 4.93
N ARG A 70 -0.81 4.34 5.46
CA ARG A 70 0.56 4.69 5.83
C ARG A 70 1.38 5.14 4.63
N GLU A 71 1.25 4.46 3.49
CA GLU A 71 1.95 4.84 2.27
C GLU A 71 1.49 6.22 1.76
N ARG A 72 0.18 6.49 1.77
CA ARG A 72 -0.36 7.81 1.42
C ARG A 72 0.17 8.92 2.34
N GLU A 73 0.36 8.62 3.62
CA GLU A 73 0.96 9.56 4.57
C GLU A 73 2.46 9.75 4.34
N LYS A 74 3.19 8.68 4.03
CA LYS A 74 4.60 8.78 3.63
C LYS A 74 4.77 9.65 2.39
N LEU A 75 3.94 9.44 1.36
CA LEU A 75 3.93 10.25 0.13
C LEU A 75 3.52 11.71 0.38
N ARG A 76 2.67 11.98 1.38
CA ARG A 76 2.38 13.35 1.84
C ARG A 76 3.61 14.02 2.42
N GLY A 77 4.40 13.28 3.20
CA GLY A 77 5.67 13.75 3.76
C GLY A 77 6.74 13.99 2.69
N LEU A 78 6.86 13.10 1.70
CA LEU A 78 7.83 13.23 0.60
C LEU A 78 7.46 14.36 -0.37
N ILE A 79 6.17 14.48 -0.72
CA ILE A 79 5.64 15.51 -1.64
C ILE A 79 4.89 16.56 -0.83
N ASN A 80 5.65 17.50 -0.27
CA ASN A 80 5.16 18.56 0.60
C ASN A 80 5.56 19.96 0.13
N ARG A 81 4.85 20.99 0.61
CA ARG A 81 5.08 22.41 0.22
C ARG A 81 6.45 22.94 0.63
N ARG A 82 7.02 22.48 1.74
CA ARG A 82 8.33 22.93 2.24
C ARG A 82 9.48 22.52 1.31
N ARG A 83 9.29 21.44 0.55
CA ARG A 83 10.22 20.97 -0.50
C ARG A 83 10.01 21.69 -1.83
N GLY A 84 9.49 22.91 -1.82
CA GLY A 84 9.27 23.71 -3.03
C GLY A 84 10.57 24.03 -3.77
N CYS A 85 11.64 24.31 -3.03
CA CYS A 85 12.94 24.73 -3.58
C CYS A 85 13.87 23.58 -4.00
N GLN A 86 13.55 22.33 -3.65
CA GLN A 86 14.36 21.16 -4.02
C GLN A 86 14.34 20.96 -5.54
N ALA A 87 15.47 20.60 -6.16
CA ALA A 87 15.50 20.33 -7.59
C ALA A 87 14.52 19.19 -7.96
N LEU A 88 13.86 19.30 -9.12
CA LEU A 88 12.87 18.30 -9.54
C LEU A 88 13.49 16.89 -9.75
N PRO A 89 14.65 16.75 -10.41
CA PRO A 89 15.27 15.44 -10.59
C PRO A 89 15.57 14.73 -9.26
N GLU A 90 16.04 15.46 -8.25
CA GLU A 90 16.30 14.92 -6.91
C GLU A 90 15.03 14.41 -6.23
N LEU A 91 13.94 15.18 -6.30
CA LEU A 91 12.65 14.77 -5.75
C LEU A 91 12.13 13.51 -6.45
N ILE A 92 12.25 13.44 -7.78
CA ILE A 92 11.84 12.25 -8.55
C ILE A 92 12.70 11.04 -8.19
N ALA A 93 14.02 11.21 -8.04
CA ALA A 93 14.91 10.14 -7.62
C ALA A 93 14.55 9.58 -6.23
N GLU A 94 14.28 10.45 -5.26
CA GLU A 94 13.85 10.06 -3.92
C GLU A 94 12.51 9.31 -3.94
N LEU A 95 11.54 9.80 -4.73
CA LEU A 95 10.25 9.15 -4.93
C LEU A 95 10.41 7.78 -5.57
N ASN A 96 11.20 7.68 -6.64
CA ASN A 96 11.43 6.42 -7.34
C ASN A 96 12.07 5.37 -6.44
N ARG A 97 13.05 5.75 -5.62
CA ARG A 97 13.67 4.83 -4.66
C ARG A 97 12.65 4.31 -3.65
N HIS A 98 11.82 5.19 -3.11
CA HIS A 98 10.76 4.82 -2.16
C HIS A 98 9.72 3.90 -2.81
N LEU A 99 9.22 4.27 -3.98
CA LEU A 99 8.22 3.50 -4.74
C LEU A 99 8.75 2.11 -5.10
N ARG A 100 9.99 1.98 -5.59
CA ARG A 100 10.60 0.67 -5.86
C ARG A 100 10.66 -0.21 -4.61
N GLY A 101 11.09 0.34 -3.47
CA GLY A 101 11.12 -0.41 -2.21
C GLY A 101 9.72 -0.89 -1.80
N TRP A 102 8.72 -0.02 -1.95
CA TRP A 102 7.34 -0.35 -1.64
C TRP A 102 6.76 -1.41 -2.60
N ALA A 103 7.03 -1.30 -3.90
CA ALA A 103 6.65 -2.30 -4.90
C ALA A 103 7.33 -3.65 -4.64
N ASN A 104 8.60 -3.65 -4.26
CA ASN A 104 9.34 -4.88 -3.98
C ASN A 104 8.72 -5.63 -2.80
N TYR A 105 8.36 -4.92 -1.72
CA TYR A 105 7.69 -5.54 -0.59
C TYR A 105 6.29 -6.00 -0.97
N PHE A 106 5.43 -5.07 -1.41
CA PHE A 106 4.02 -5.35 -1.69
C PHE A 106 3.76 -6.03 -3.03
N GLY A 107 4.77 -6.40 -3.80
CA GLY A 107 4.62 -7.00 -5.13
C GLY A 107 4.02 -8.41 -5.10
N ALA A 108 4.08 -9.09 -3.95
CA ALA A 108 3.48 -10.40 -3.78
C ALA A 108 1.93 -10.32 -3.75
N GLY A 109 1.26 -11.23 -4.46
CA GLY A 109 -0.21 -11.33 -4.49
C GLY A 109 -0.87 -10.40 -5.52
N TYR A 110 -2.05 -9.87 -5.19
CA TYR A 110 -2.90 -9.10 -6.10
C TYR A 110 -2.81 -7.59 -5.87
N SER A 111 -1.61 -7.05 -6.05
CA SER A 111 -1.31 -5.66 -5.69
C SER A 111 -1.63 -4.63 -6.78
N ARG A 112 -2.04 -5.07 -7.97
CA ARG A 112 -2.32 -4.17 -9.12
C ARG A 112 -3.32 -3.06 -8.79
N LYS A 113 -4.37 -3.37 -8.01
CA LYS A 113 -5.38 -2.37 -7.61
C LYS A 113 -4.77 -1.34 -6.66
N ALA A 114 -4.01 -1.79 -5.66
CA ALA A 114 -3.28 -0.96 -4.72
C ALA A 114 -2.25 -0.06 -5.44
N PHE A 115 -1.46 -0.63 -6.34
CA PHE A 115 -0.42 0.07 -7.10
C PHE A 115 -1.02 1.19 -7.96
N ARG A 116 -2.12 0.91 -8.66
CA ARG A 116 -2.86 1.92 -9.42
C ARG A 116 -3.36 3.07 -8.53
N GLU A 117 -3.83 2.78 -7.33
CA GLU A 117 -4.26 3.81 -6.39
C GLU A 117 -3.09 4.70 -5.97
N ILE A 118 -1.96 4.10 -5.61
CA ILE A 118 -0.74 4.82 -5.24
C ILE A 118 -0.22 5.65 -6.42
N ASN A 119 -0.13 5.09 -7.62
CA ASN A 119 0.28 5.79 -8.85
C ASN A 119 -0.58 7.04 -9.12
N ALA A 120 -1.91 6.94 -8.91
CA ALA A 120 -2.81 8.07 -9.04
C ALA A 120 -2.57 9.14 -7.96
N GLN A 121 -2.30 8.74 -6.71
CA GLN A 121 -1.96 9.66 -5.62
C GLN A 121 -0.64 10.40 -5.89
N VAL A 122 0.41 9.68 -6.28
CA VAL A 122 1.71 10.26 -6.63
C VAL A 122 1.55 11.27 -7.76
N SER A 123 0.91 10.87 -8.87
CA SER A 123 0.68 11.75 -10.03
C SER A 123 -0.05 13.03 -9.63
N ARG A 124 -1.14 12.91 -8.88
CA ARG A 124 -1.94 14.05 -8.44
C ARG A 124 -1.15 14.98 -7.52
N ARG A 125 -0.40 14.43 -6.56
CA ARG A 125 0.38 15.23 -5.61
C ARG A 125 1.57 15.91 -6.28
N LEU A 126 2.31 15.18 -7.11
CA LEU A 126 3.46 15.73 -7.80
C LEU A 126 3.04 16.83 -8.78
N ALA A 127 1.99 16.61 -9.58
CA ALA A 127 1.42 17.65 -10.43
C ALA A 127 1.02 18.90 -9.63
N ARG A 128 0.38 18.74 -8.47
CA ARG A 128 0.00 19.85 -7.60
C ARG A 128 1.23 20.56 -7.01
N HIS A 129 2.28 19.81 -6.69
CA HIS A 129 3.55 20.36 -6.20
C HIS A 129 4.23 21.20 -7.27
N LEU A 130 4.35 20.70 -8.49
CA LEU A 130 4.96 21.40 -9.62
C LEU A 130 4.23 22.70 -9.97
N ARG A 131 2.89 22.67 -9.95
CA ARG A 131 2.07 23.88 -10.17
C ARG A 131 2.34 25.01 -9.19
N ARG A 132 2.91 24.72 -8.01
CA ARG A 132 3.22 25.72 -6.98
C ARG A 132 4.67 26.22 -7.00
N ARG A 133 5.57 25.56 -7.72
CA ARG A 133 7.01 25.86 -7.68
C ARG A 133 7.44 27.09 -8.48
N SER A 134 6.60 27.59 -9.38
CA SER A 134 7.01 28.59 -10.37
C SER A 134 6.02 29.76 -10.45
N GLN A 135 6.55 30.96 -10.74
CA GLN A 135 5.74 32.13 -11.13
C GLN A 135 4.94 31.86 -12.43
N ARG A 136 5.42 30.98 -13.32
CA ARG A 136 4.65 30.41 -14.43
C ARG A 136 4.23 29.00 -14.08
N GLY A 137 2.95 28.81 -13.75
CA GLY A 137 2.42 27.54 -13.29
C GLY A 137 2.75 26.39 -14.26
N TRP A 138 3.38 25.34 -13.73
CA TRP A 138 3.71 24.13 -14.50
C TRP A 138 2.45 23.54 -15.16
N ARG A 139 2.56 23.24 -16.45
CA ARG A 139 1.53 22.55 -17.23
C ARG A 139 2.23 21.53 -18.14
N PRO A 140 1.67 20.32 -18.29
CA PRO A 140 2.19 19.39 -19.28
C PRO A 140 2.06 20.00 -20.69
N PRO A 141 2.95 19.63 -21.64
CA PRO A 141 2.83 20.03 -23.03
C PRO A 141 1.45 19.69 -23.63
N LYS A 142 1.01 20.46 -24.63
CA LYS A 142 -0.26 20.19 -25.34
C LYS A 142 -0.24 18.76 -25.88
N GLY A 143 -1.35 18.03 -25.72
CA GLY A 143 -1.48 16.64 -26.15
C GLY A 143 -0.85 15.60 -25.21
N THR A 144 -0.19 16.00 -24.12
CA THR A 144 0.43 15.06 -23.17
C THR A 144 -0.37 14.99 -21.86
N SER A 145 -0.72 13.77 -21.43
CA SER A 145 -1.35 13.58 -20.12
C SER A 145 -0.36 13.89 -18.99
N ILE A 146 -0.86 14.29 -17.82
CA ILE A 146 -0.01 14.48 -16.63
C ILE A 146 0.81 13.23 -16.34
N HIS A 147 0.18 12.06 -16.47
CA HIS A 147 0.83 10.78 -16.25
C HIS A 147 2.01 10.56 -17.20
N ALA A 148 1.78 10.72 -18.51
CA ALA A 148 2.82 10.56 -19.52
C ALA A 148 3.95 11.59 -19.34
N HIS A 149 3.62 12.84 -19.02
CA HIS A 149 4.63 13.87 -18.83
C HIS A 149 5.48 13.63 -17.57
N LEU A 150 4.89 13.20 -16.46
CA LEU A 150 5.66 12.83 -15.27
C LEU A 150 6.56 11.62 -15.52
N GLN A 151 6.12 10.66 -16.34
CA GLN A 151 6.93 9.53 -16.77
C GLN A 151 8.13 9.98 -17.63
N GLN A 152 7.93 10.92 -18.55
CA GLN A 152 9.02 11.53 -19.33
C GLN A 152 10.04 12.26 -18.45
N LEU A 153 9.59 12.85 -17.34
CA LEU A 153 10.47 13.46 -16.32
C LEU A 153 11.18 12.43 -15.44
N GLY A 154 10.96 11.14 -15.67
CA GLY A 154 11.64 10.03 -15.00
C GLY A 154 10.88 9.42 -13.83
N LEU A 155 9.62 9.79 -13.58
CA LEU A 155 8.81 9.14 -12.54
C LEU A 155 8.48 7.69 -12.93
N ILE A 156 8.70 6.76 -12.00
CA ILE A 156 8.33 5.35 -12.15
C ILE A 156 6.94 5.12 -11.56
N TYR A 157 6.15 4.31 -12.27
CA TYR A 157 4.87 3.81 -11.81
C TYR A 157 5.00 2.35 -11.37
N LEU A 158 4.31 2.01 -10.28
CA LEU A 158 4.21 0.67 -9.70
C LEU A 158 3.38 -0.26 -10.57
#